data_AF-A0A3D6ETW5-F1
#
_entry.id   AF-A0A3D6ETW5-F1
#
_cell.length_a   1.000
_cell.length_b   1.000
_cell.length_c   1.000
_cell.angle_alpha   90.00
_cell.angle_beta   90.00
_cell.angle_gamma   90.00
#
_symmetry.space_group_name_H-M   'P 1'
#
loop_
_entity.id
_entity.type
_entity.pdbx_description
1 polymer ?
#
loop_
_entity_poly.entity_id
_entity_poly.type
_entity_poly.pdbx_seq_one_letter_code
_entity_poly.pdbx_strand_id
1 'polypeptide(L)'
;DSFGELGGNPFVQKALQVVNNAQTSNQAGWASLGNPRNRFALVENLNNPQMVDLRKDSYRYHRLALDTFEKNPDQSREIILEVLKNIKKVWTIYPNAISVISFFDAKSNELVNVFSEGNLNVRREAYDILTSIDPKRNIYQKIIAN
;
A
#
# COMPACT_ATOMS: atom_id res chain seq x y z
N ASP A 1 3.19 -1.06 12.60
CA ASP A 1 2.49 -2.12 11.86
C ASP A 1 3.42 -3.14 11.22
N SER A 2 4.58 -2.76 10.66
CA SER A 2 5.48 -3.73 10.00
C SER A 2 5.96 -4.89 10.90
N PHE A 3 6.09 -4.70 12.22
CA PHE A 3 6.56 -5.73 13.17
C PHE A 3 5.44 -6.47 13.91
N GLY A 4 4.17 -6.13 13.65
CA GLY A 4 3.02 -6.79 14.26
C GLY A 4 1.71 -6.23 13.75
N GLU A 5 0.73 -7.10 13.52
CA GLU A 5 -0.57 -6.72 12.98
C GLU A 5 -1.22 -5.61 13.82
N LEU A 6 -1.46 -4.45 13.19
CA LEU A 6 -2.00 -3.25 13.81
C LEU A 6 -1.26 -2.76 15.08
N GLY A 7 -0.01 -3.21 15.30
CA GLY A 7 0.77 -2.82 16.49
C GLY A 7 1.08 -1.33 16.59
N GLY A 8 0.88 -0.59 15.49
CA GLY A 8 1.00 0.86 15.41
C GLY A 8 -0.23 1.64 15.88
N ASN A 9 -1.33 0.96 16.27
CA ASN A 9 -2.58 1.60 16.68
C ASN A 9 -2.40 2.78 17.66
N PRO A 10 -1.62 2.65 18.76
CA PRO A 10 -1.43 3.77 19.69
C PRO A 10 -0.83 5.01 19.03
N PHE A 11 0.02 4.83 18.01
CA PHE A 11 0.67 5.94 17.30
C PHE A 11 -0.26 6.54 16.23
N VAL A 12 -1.07 5.72 15.57
CA VAL A 12 -2.08 6.18 14.60
C VAL A 12 -3.15 7.01 15.28
N GLN A 13 -3.58 6.64 16.50
CA GLN A 13 -4.49 7.45 17.31
C GLN A 13 -3.87 8.79 17.74
N LYS A 14 -2.59 8.78 18.16
CA LYS A 14 -1.87 10.02 18.46
C LYS A 14 -1.73 10.92 17.24
N ALA A 15 -1.45 10.35 16.06
CA ALA A 15 -1.38 11.12 14.82
C ALA A 15 -2.73 11.77 14.48
N LEU A 16 -3.85 11.09 14.74
CA LEU A 16 -5.19 11.65 14.55
C LEU A 16 -5.43 12.88 15.44
N GLN A 17 -5.01 12.81 16.71
CA GLN A 17 -5.08 13.97 17.61
C GLN A 17 -4.25 15.15 17.09
N VAL A 18 -3.04 14.89 16.57
CA VAL A 18 -2.17 15.94 16.00
C VAL A 18 -2.83 16.62 14.81
N VAL A 19 -3.36 15.86 13.85
CA VAL A 19 -3.98 16.48 12.65
C VAL A 19 -5.25 17.25 13.01
N ASN A 20 -6.06 16.77 13.95
CA ASN A 20 -7.27 17.47 14.42
C ASN A 20 -6.92 18.79 15.10
N ASN A 21 -5.91 18.81 15.97
CA ASN A 21 -5.45 20.05 16.62
C ASN A 21 -4.90 21.06 15.61
N ALA A 22 -4.26 20.58 14.54
CA ALA A 22 -3.66 21.44 13.52
C ALA A 22 -4.67 22.07 12.56
N GLN A 23 -5.94 21.63 12.53
CA GLN A 23 -6.96 22.15 11.60
C GLN A 23 -7.22 23.65 11.77
N THR A 24 -7.10 24.17 13.00
CA THR A 24 -7.29 25.60 13.31
C THR A 24 -6.25 26.52 12.67
N SER A 25 -5.11 25.97 12.23
CA SER A 25 -4.04 26.74 11.59
C SER A 25 -4.38 27.21 10.17
N ASN A 26 -5.46 26.69 9.56
CA ASN A 26 -5.87 26.96 8.18
C ASN A 26 -4.78 26.74 7.12
N GLN A 27 -3.76 25.94 7.46
CA GLN A 27 -2.69 25.58 6.53
C GLN A 27 -3.14 24.41 5.64
N ALA A 28 -2.97 24.55 4.32
CA ALA A 28 -3.45 23.58 3.34
C ALA A 28 -2.97 22.13 3.57
N GLY A 29 -1.79 21.95 4.19
CA GLY A 29 -1.25 20.63 4.52
C GLY A 29 -1.97 19.89 5.66
N TRP A 30 -2.77 20.60 6.47
CA TRP A 30 -3.51 20.09 7.62
C TRP A 30 -5.03 20.19 7.45
N ALA A 31 -5.49 20.80 6.35
CA ALA A 31 -6.90 20.97 6.05
C ALA A 31 -7.56 19.63 5.69
N SER A 32 -8.80 19.44 6.15
CA SER A 32 -9.63 18.29 5.76
C SER A 32 -10.24 18.41 4.37
N LEU A 33 -10.34 19.65 3.85
CA LEU A 33 -10.91 19.95 2.55
C LEU A 33 -9.82 20.36 1.56
N GLY A 34 -10.11 20.17 0.26
CA GLY A 34 -9.21 20.51 -0.83
C GLY A 34 -8.44 19.29 -1.34
N ASN A 35 -7.15 19.47 -1.63
CA ASN A 35 -6.32 18.41 -2.21
C ASN A 35 -6.04 17.29 -1.17
N PRO A 36 -6.47 16.04 -1.42
CA PRO A 36 -6.28 14.92 -0.48
C PRO A 36 -4.81 14.44 -0.41
N ARG A 37 -3.90 15.03 -1.18
CA ARG A 37 -2.47 14.80 -1.05
C ARG A 37 -1.87 15.64 0.09
N ASN A 38 -2.34 15.41 1.31
CA ASN A 38 -1.93 16.17 2.49
C ASN A 38 -1.78 15.28 3.75
N ARG A 39 -1.34 15.85 4.87
CA ARG A 39 -1.09 15.09 6.12
C ARG A 39 -2.39 14.63 6.78
N PHE A 40 -3.45 15.43 6.69
CA PHE A 40 -4.75 15.07 7.25
C PHE A 40 -5.30 13.79 6.58
N ALA A 41 -5.37 13.76 5.25
CA ALA A 41 -5.85 12.62 4.49
C ALA A 41 -5.00 11.36 4.71
N LEU A 42 -3.68 11.50 4.85
CA LEU A 42 -2.83 10.34 5.18
C LEU A 42 -3.21 9.72 6.52
N VAL A 43 -3.42 10.55 7.54
CA VAL A 43 -3.79 10.06 8.88
C VAL A 43 -5.24 9.55 8.91
N GLU A 44 -6.14 10.17 8.16
CA GLU A 44 -7.52 9.69 7.99
C GLU A 44 -7.54 8.31 7.35
N ASN A 45 -6.82 8.11 6.24
CA ASN A 45 -6.68 6.79 5.61
C ASN A 45 -6.17 5.70 6.58
N LEU A 46 -5.25 6.04 7.50
CA LEU A 46 -4.73 5.09 8.50
C LEU A 46 -5.76 4.73 9.59
N ASN A 47 -6.75 5.59 9.83
CA ASN A 47 -7.82 5.38 10.80
C ASN A 47 -9.11 4.85 10.16
N ASN A 48 -9.24 4.92 8.84
CA ASN A 48 -10.42 4.51 8.12
C ASN A 48 -10.63 2.98 8.18
N PRO A 49 -11.74 2.48 8.77
CA PRO A 49 -12.01 1.05 8.87
C PRO A 49 -12.10 0.33 7.52
N GLN A 50 -12.52 1.03 6.46
CA GLN A 50 -12.59 0.48 5.10
C GLN A 50 -11.21 0.34 4.44
N MET A 51 -10.17 0.93 5.05
CA MET A 51 -8.78 0.84 4.61
C MET A 51 -7.89 0.05 5.59
N VAL A 52 -8.46 -0.56 6.64
CA VAL A 52 -7.69 -1.24 7.69
C VAL A 52 -6.77 -2.34 7.14
N ASP A 53 -7.19 -2.98 6.03
CA ASP A 53 -6.39 -4.01 5.38
C ASP A 53 -5.05 -3.48 4.87
N LEU A 54 -4.94 -2.21 4.45
CA LEU A 54 -3.65 -1.61 4.08
C LEU A 54 -2.64 -1.65 5.24
N ARG A 55 -3.13 -1.49 6.47
CA ARG A 55 -2.28 -1.51 7.67
C ARG A 55 -1.91 -2.94 8.08
N LYS A 56 -2.85 -3.89 7.96
CA LYS A 56 -2.56 -5.32 8.15
C LYS A 56 -1.58 -5.81 7.10
N ASP A 57 -1.73 -5.37 5.87
CA ASP A 57 -0.86 -5.74 4.76
C ASP A 57 0.54 -5.14 4.90
N SER A 58 0.72 -4.03 5.64
CA SER A 58 2.05 -3.56 6.03
C SER A 58 2.83 -4.64 6.82
N TYR A 59 2.17 -5.36 7.72
CA TYR A 59 2.77 -6.49 8.44
C TYR A 59 3.01 -7.68 7.50
N ARG A 60 1.99 -8.10 6.74
CA ARG A 60 2.08 -9.26 5.85
C ARG A 60 3.18 -9.10 4.81
N TYR A 61 3.22 -7.94 4.15
CA TYR A 61 4.17 -7.61 3.11
C TYR A 61 5.61 -7.65 3.64
N HIS A 62 5.91 -6.92 4.72
CA HIS A 62 7.29 -6.82 5.20
C HIS A 62 7.71 -8.07 5.98
N ARG A 63 6.91 -8.51 6.96
CA ARG A 63 7.33 -9.53 7.92
C ARG A 63 7.03 -10.96 7.47
N LEU A 64 5.90 -11.18 6.80
CA LEU A 64 5.49 -12.53 6.40
C LEU A 64 5.92 -12.92 4.99
N ALA A 65 6.17 -11.94 4.11
CA ALA A 65 6.61 -12.18 2.74
C ALA A 65 8.08 -11.81 2.51
N LEU A 66 8.49 -10.55 2.75
CA LEU A 66 9.86 -10.13 2.42
C LEU A 66 10.92 -10.79 3.31
N ASP A 67 10.70 -10.82 4.64
CA ASP A 67 11.64 -11.47 5.57
C ASP A 67 11.77 -12.99 5.36
N THR A 68 10.81 -13.61 4.67
CA THR A 68 10.79 -15.06 4.38
C THR A 68 11.20 -15.36 2.93
N PHE A 69 11.42 -14.33 2.11
CA PHE A 69 11.56 -14.46 0.66
C PHE A 69 12.74 -15.35 0.26
N GLU A 70 13.88 -15.23 0.93
CA GLU A 70 15.05 -16.08 0.66
C GLU A 70 14.76 -17.57 0.88
N LYS A 71 13.90 -17.90 1.85
CA LYS A 71 13.59 -19.27 2.23
C LYS A 71 12.50 -19.88 1.36
N ASN A 72 11.46 -19.10 1.03
CA ASN A 72 10.34 -19.58 0.23
C ASN A 72 9.82 -18.49 -0.73
N PRO A 73 10.53 -18.22 -1.83
CA PRO A 73 10.20 -17.14 -2.76
C PRO A 73 8.76 -17.24 -3.32
N ASP A 74 8.31 -18.45 -3.67
CA ASP A 74 7.00 -18.64 -4.30
C ASP A 74 5.87 -18.37 -3.31
N GLN A 75 5.97 -18.87 -2.07
CA GLN A 75 5.01 -18.54 -1.03
C GLN A 75 4.98 -17.03 -0.73
N SER A 76 6.14 -16.38 -0.70
CA SER A 76 6.22 -14.93 -0.48
C SER A 76 5.56 -14.14 -1.60
N ARG A 77 5.70 -14.56 -2.87
CA ARG A 77 5.01 -13.94 -4.01
C ARG A 77 3.49 -14.06 -3.89
N GLU A 78 2.97 -15.21 -3.47
CA GLU A 78 1.53 -15.41 -3.22
C GLU A 78 1.02 -14.46 -2.12
N ILE A 79 1.76 -14.32 -1.02
CA ILE A 79 1.39 -13.38 0.06
C ILE A 79 1.39 -11.94 -0.46
N ILE A 80 2.40 -11.54 -1.25
CA ILE A 80 2.47 -10.20 -1.84
C ILE A 80 1.33 -9.98 -2.84
N LEU A 81 0.93 -11.00 -3.61
CA LEU A 81 -0.21 -10.93 -4.51
C LEU A 81 -1.52 -10.71 -3.74
N GLU A 82 -1.72 -11.36 -2.59
CA GLU A 82 -2.87 -11.10 -1.72
C GLU A 82 -2.88 -9.66 -1.16
N VAL A 83 -1.70 -9.12 -0.82
CA VAL A 83 -1.55 -7.70 -0.47
C VAL A 83 -1.99 -6.80 -1.63
N LEU A 84 -1.56 -7.09 -2.86
CA LEU A 84 -1.96 -6.32 -4.04
C LEU A 84 -3.48 -6.38 -4.30
N LYS A 85 -4.11 -7.54 -4.07
CA LYS A 85 -5.58 -7.69 -4.18
C LYS A 85 -6.32 -6.83 -3.17
N ASN A 86 -5.85 -6.77 -1.93
CA ASN A 86 -6.45 -5.92 -0.91
C ASN A 86 -6.26 -4.42 -1.22
N ILE A 87 -5.07 -4.03 -1.70
CA ILE A 87 -4.83 -2.68 -2.19
C ILE A 87 -5.78 -2.34 -3.34
N LYS A 88 -6.03 -3.27 -4.27
CA LYS A 88 -7.01 -3.10 -5.35
C LYS A 88 -8.43 -2.86 -4.84
N LYS A 89 -8.86 -3.60 -3.81
CA LYS A 89 -10.17 -3.40 -3.17
C LYS A 89 -10.31 -1.98 -2.63
N VAL A 90 -9.29 -1.51 -1.90
CA VAL A 90 -9.29 -0.14 -1.36
C VAL A 90 -9.24 0.90 -2.46
N TRP A 91 -8.39 0.72 -3.48
CA TRP A 91 -8.30 1.63 -4.63
C TRP A 91 -9.61 1.73 -5.41
N THR A 92 -10.36 0.63 -5.54
CA THR A 92 -11.67 0.64 -6.22
C THR A 92 -12.65 1.59 -5.55
N ILE A 93 -12.59 1.71 -4.23
CA ILE A 93 -13.46 2.59 -3.43
C ILE A 93 -12.85 4.01 -3.37
N TYR A 94 -11.53 4.10 -3.22
CA TYR A 94 -10.79 5.34 -2.99
C TYR A 94 -9.60 5.47 -3.96
N PRO A 95 -9.83 5.77 -5.24
CA PRO A 95 -8.78 5.76 -6.26
C PRO A 95 -7.70 6.82 -6.04
N ASN A 96 -8.03 7.90 -5.32
CA ASN A 96 -7.13 8.99 -4.99
C ASN A 96 -6.55 8.91 -3.56
N ALA A 97 -6.70 7.76 -2.88
CA ALA A 97 -6.17 7.57 -1.53
C ALA A 97 -4.65 7.77 -1.50
N ILE A 98 -4.18 8.74 -0.71
CA ILE A 98 -2.74 9.04 -0.59
C ILE A 98 -1.96 7.84 -0.07
N SER A 99 -2.54 6.98 0.76
CA SER A 99 -1.93 5.73 1.23
C SER A 99 -1.63 4.76 0.09
N VAL A 100 -2.56 4.58 -0.87
CA VAL A 100 -2.37 3.73 -2.05
C VAL A 100 -1.32 4.33 -2.97
N ILE A 101 -1.41 5.63 -3.25
CA ILE A 101 -0.43 6.34 -4.09
C ILE A 101 0.98 6.22 -3.48
N SER A 102 1.11 6.45 -2.17
CA SER A 102 2.39 6.38 -1.46
C SER A 102 2.99 4.97 -1.49
N PHE A 103 2.17 3.93 -1.43
CA PHE A 103 2.63 2.55 -1.54
C PHE A 103 3.31 2.31 -2.90
N PHE A 104 2.67 2.66 -4.02
CA PHE A 104 3.27 2.45 -5.35
C PHE A 104 4.44 3.40 -5.63
N ASP A 105 4.41 4.62 -5.09
CA ASP A 105 5.56 5.54 -5.11
C ASP A 105 6.79 4.92 -4.45
N ALA A 106 6.61 4.18 -3.35
CA ALA A 106 7.71 3.55 -2.63
C ALA A 106 8.11 2.15 -3.15
N LYS A 107 7.14 1.35 -3.63
CA LYS A 107 7.32 -0.10 -3.81
C LYS A 107 7.32 -0.59 -5.25
N SER A 108 7.00 0.26 -6.22
CA SER A 108 6.88 -0.14 -7.64
C SER A 108 8.10 -0.90 -8.20
N ASN A 109 9.33 -0.41 -7.96
CA ASN A 109 10.55 -1.11 -8.40
C ASN A 109 10.74 -2.47 -7.70
N GLU A 110 10.43 -2.55 -6.41
CA GLU A 110 10.52 -3.78 -5.61
C GLU A 110 9.54 -4.83 -6.14
N LEU A 111 8.30 -4.42 -6.42
CA LEU A 111 7.25 -5.28 -6.98
C LEU A 111 7.63 -5.83 -8.36
N VAL A 112 8.26 -5.01 -9.22
CA VAL A 112 8.79 -5.49 -10.50
C VAL A 112 9.80 -6.61 -10.27
N ASN A 113 10.76 -6.43 -9.36
CA ASN A 113 11.78 -7.45 -9.10
C ASN A 113 11.17 -8.72 -8.50
N VAL A 114 10.26 -8.59 -7.53
CA VAL A 114 9.56 -9.71 -6.89
C VAL A 114 8.83 -10.60 -7.92
N PHE A 115 8.12 -9.99 -8.87
CA PHE A 115 7.29 -10.69 -9.85
C PHE A 115 7.98 -10.88 -11.22
N SER A 116 9.23 -10.49 -11.40
CA SER A 116 9.99 -10.81 -12.62
C SER A 116 10.35 -12.30 -12.73
N GLU A 117 10.13 -13.05 -11.65
CA GLU A 117 10.36 -14.48 -11.52
C GLU A 117 9.15 -15.17 -10.86
N GLY A 118 9.15 -16.51 -10.88
CA GLY A 118 8.11 -17.34 -10.26
C GLY A 118 7.02 -17.79 -11.24
N ASN A 119 5.93 -18.31 -10.69
CA ASN A 119 4.84 -18.92 -11.46
C ASN A 119 4.17 -17.90 -12.41
N LEU A 120 3.96 -18.29 -13.67
CA LEU A 120 3.39 -17.42 -14.71
C LEU A 120 1.99 -16.87 -14.36
N ASN A 121 1.13 -17.65 -13.70
CA ASN A 121 -0.21 -17.21 -13.34
C ASN A 121 -0.17 -16.10 -12.29
N VAL A 122 0.66 -16.27 -11.26
CA VAL A 122 0.90 -15.27 -10.21
C VAL A 122 1.45 -13.97 -10.81
N ARG A 123 2.44 -14.09 -11.70
CA ARG A 123 3.06 -12.95 -12.39
C ARG A 123 2.05 -12.18 -13.23
N ARG A 124 1.21 -12.88 -14.01
CA ARG A 124 0.16 -12.27 -14.84
C ARG A 124 -0.87 -11.55 -13.98
N GLU A 125 -1.35 -12.18 -12.91
CA GLU A 125 -2.33 -11.55 -12.04
C GLU A 125 -1.76 -10.31 -11.34
N ALA A 126 -0.51 -10.37 -10.85
CA ALA A 126 0.17 -9.21 -10.30
C ALA A 126 0.31 -8.08 -11.34
N TYR A 127 0.74 -8.41 -12.56
CA TYR A 127 0.85 -7.44 -13.67
C TYR A 127 -0.48 -6.74 -13.97
N ASP A 128 -1.58 -7.50 -14.06
CA ASP A 128 -2.92 -6.95 -14.34
C ASP A 128 -3.38 -6.00 -13.23
N ILE A 129 -3.11 -6.34 -11.96
CA ILE A 129 -3.42 -5.47 -10.83
C ILE A 129 -2.57 -4.19 -10.88
N LEU A 130 -1.26 -4.32 -11.11
CA LEU A 130 -0.32 -3.20 -11.10
C LEU A 130 -0.63 -2.19 -12.22
N THR A 131 -0.88 -2.67 -13.44
CA THR A 131 -1.23 -1.81 -14.57
C THR A 131 -2.62 -1.20 -14.44
N SER A 132 -3.56 -1.87 -13.76
CA SER A 132 -4.89 -1.32 -13.46
C SER A 132 -4.83 -0.17 -12.47
N ILE A 133 -4.05 -0.29 -11.39
CA ILE A 133 -4.04 0.70 -10.30
C ILE A 133 -3.08 1.85 -10.60
N ASP A 134 -1.97 1.55 -11.28
CA ASP A 134 -0.87 2.48 -11.50
C ASP A 134 -0.44 2.53 -12.98
N PRO A 135 -1.37 2.89 -13.90
CA PRO A 135 -1.15 2.82 -15.34
C PRO A 135 -0.07 3.78 -15.87
N LYS A 136 0.32 4.80 -15.09
CA LYS A 136 1.37 5.75 -15.45
C LYS A 136 2.78 5.14 -15.44
N ARG A 137 2.96 3.96 -14.83
CA ARG A 137 4.27 3.31 -14.67
C ARG A 137 4.47 2.21 -15.71
N ASN A 138 5.31 2.48 -16.70
CA ASN A 138 5.62 1.52 -17.77
C ASN A 138 6.55 0.36 -17.34
N ILE A 139 7.17 0.45 -16.15
CA ILE A 139 8.16 -0.54 -15.69
C ILE A 139 7.58 -1.94 -15.44
N TYR A 140 6.26 -2.05 -15.24
CA TYR A 140 5.60 -3.33 -14.96
C TYR A 140 5.63 -4.31 -16.13
N GLN A 141 5.85 -3.85 -17.37
CA GLN A 141 5.97 -4.72 -18.56
C GLN A 141 7.08 -5.78 -18.41
N LYS A 142 8.13 -5.48 -17.61
CA LYS A 142 9.21 -6.44 -17.31
C LYS A 142 8.71 -7.70 -16.61
N ILE A 143 7.61 -7.62 -15.86
CA ILE A 143 7.02 -8.75 -15.13
C ILE A 143 6.58 -9.86 -16.09
N ILE A 144 6.23 -9.55 -17.33
CA ILE A 144 5.74 -10.52 -18.33
C ILE A 144 6.72 -10.73 -19.50
N ALA A 145 7.85 -10.01 -19.51
CA ALA A 145 8.82 -10.08 -20.60
C ALA A 145 9.76 -11.30 -20.51
N ASN A 146 9.89 -11.91 -19.32
CA ASN A 146 10.71 -13.09 -19.05
C ASN A 146 9.89 -14.39 -19.06
#